data_AF-A0A2N2FLD1-F1
#
_entry.id   AF-A0A2N2FLD1-F1
#
_cell.length_a   1.000
_cell.length_b   1.000
_cell.length_c   1.000
_cell.angle_alpha   90.00
_cell.angle_beta   90.00
_cell.angle_gamma   90.00
#
_symmetry.space_group_name_H-M   'P 1'
#
loop_
_entity.id
_entity.type
_entity.pdbx_description
1 polymer ?
#
loop_
_entity_poly.entity_id
_entity_poly.type
_entity_poly.pdbx_seq_one_letter_code
_entity_poly.pdbx_strand_id
1 'polypeptide(L)' 'MRFLDFVRQEGYRPYHGTVSAAVYSYFRCEHPAKARWFHRPGSYQCAGCAQQCETDSPDGFQIFLLTDQRNA' A
#
# COMPACT_ATOMS: atom_id res chain seq x y z
N MET A 1 -21.06 1.72 -6.83
CA MET A 1 -19.66 1.92 -7.30
C MET A 1 -18.77 0.94 -6.54
N ARG A 2 -17.91 0.16 -7.20
CA ARG A 2 -17.01 -0.75 -6.48
C ARG A 2 -15.85 0.08 -5.93
N PHE A 3 -15.38 -0.23 -4.73
CA PHE A 3 -14.33 0.54 -4.07
C PHE A 3 -13.04 0.68 -4.92
N LEU A 4 -12.68 -0.35 -5.68
CA LEU A 4 -11.53 -0.29 -6.59
C LEU A 4 -11.70 0.75 -7.71
N ASP A 5 -12.93 1.02 -8.15
CA ASP A 5 -13.21 2.06 -9.16
C ASP A 5 -12.97 3.45 -8.56
N PHE A 6 -13.37 3.67 -7.31
CA PHE A 6 -13.09 4.89 -6.54
C PHE A 6 -11.59 5.14 -6.41
N VAL A 7 -10.85 4.15 -5.90
CA VAL A 7 -9.39 4.24 -5.71
C VAL A 7 -8.69 4.66 -7.02
N ARG A 8 -9.09 4.07 -8.15
CA ARG A 8 -8.53 4.42 -9.46
C ARG A 8 -8.89 5.84 -9.92
N GLN A 9 -10.13 6.27 -9.72
CA GLN A 9 -10.58 7.63 -10.07
C GLN A 9 -9.88 8.71 -9.24
N GLU A 10 -9.58 8.40 -7.97
CA GLU A 10 -8.87 9.27 -7.02
C GLU A 10 -7.35 9.37 -7.26
N GLY A 11 -6.85 8.76 -8.34
CA GLY A 11 -5.45 8.85 -8.75
C GLY A 11 -4.51 7.89 -8.02
N TYR A 12 -5.02 6.94 -7.23
CA TYR A 12 -4.20 5.93 -6.60
C TYR A 12 -3.67 4.91 -7.62
N ARG A 13 -2.42 4.49 -7.43
CA ARG A 13 -1.73 3.47 -8.23
C ARG A 13 -1.40 2.26 -7.38
N PRO A 14 -1.37 1.04 -7.95
CA PRO A 14 -0.96 -0.15 -7.19
C PRO A 14 0.41 0.04 -6.54
N TYR A 15 0.51 -0.27 -5.25
CA TYR A 15 1.76 -0.23 -4.51
C TYR A 15 2.46 -1.59 -4.62
N HIS A 16 3.66 -1.60 -5.19
CA HIS A 16 4.43 -2.83 -5.45
C HIS A 16 5.61 -3.03 -4.49
N GLY A 17 5.76 -2.15 -3.49
CA GLY A 17 6.78 -2.31 -2.46
C GLY A 17 6.41 -3.35 -1.40
N THR A 18 7.31 -3.52 -0.44
CA THR A 18 7.05 -4.30 0.78
C THR A 18 6.31 -3.43 1.80
N VAL A 19 5.36 -4.05 2.50
CA VAL A 19 4.65 -3.43 3.62
C VAL A 19 4.99 -4.20 4.90
N SER A 20 5.47 -3.48 5.90
CA SER A 20 5.87 -4.02 7.20
C SER A 20 4.70 -4.68 7.92
N ALA A 21 4.98 -5.73 8.68
CA ALA A 21 4.01 -6.39 9.56
C ALA A 21 3.35 -5.40 10.54
N ALA A 22 4.09 -4.38 10.99
CA ALA A 22 3.60 -3.37 11.93
C ALA A 22 2.40 -2.58 11.40
N VAL A 23 2.33 -2.32 10.08
CA VAL A 23 1.20 -1.62 9.45
C VAL A 23 -0.08 -2.46 9.60
N TYR A 24 0.03 -3.76 9.37
CA TYR A 24 -1.11 -4.66 9.53
C TYR A 24 -1.53 -4.80 10.99
N SER A 25 -0.58 -4.84 11.93
CA SER A 25 -0.88 -4.86 13.36
C SER A 25 -1.58 -3.58 13.83
N TYR A 26 -1.15 -2.42 13.34
CA TYR A 26 -1.78 -1.13 13.64
C TYR A 26 -3.25 -1.11 13.23
N PHE A 27 -3.55 -1.57 12.01
CA PHE A 27 -4.92 -1.69 11.50
C PHE A 27 -5.68 -2.92 12.01
N ARG A 28 -5.08 -3.73 12.89
CA ARG A 28 -5.63 -5.00 13.38
C ARG A 28 -6.13 -5.90 12.24
N CYS A 29 -5.34 -5.98 11.17
CA CYS A 29 -5.69 -6.74 9.98
C CYS A 29 -5.62 -8.25 10.27
N GLU A 30 -6.75 -8.95 10.17
CA GLU A 30 -6.86 -10.39 10.39
C GLU A 30 -6.26 -11.23 9.25
N HIS A 31 -6.20 -10.64 8.05
CA HIS A 31 -5.76 -11.35 6.84
C HIS A 31 -4.74 -10.54 6.01
N PRO A 32 -3.51 -10.31 6.52
CA PRO A 32 -2.48 -9.55 5.81
C PRO A 32 -2.17 -10.10 4.40
N ALA A 33 -2.27 -11.42 4.20
CA ALA A 33 -2.05 -12.07 2.90
C ALA A 33 -3.06 -11.67 1.81
N LYS A 34 -4.22 -11.11 2.19
CA LYS A 34 -5.23 -10.61 1.25
C LYS A 34 -5.11 -9.11 0.99
N ALA A 35 -4.18 -8.43 1.67
CA ALA A 35 -4.01 -6.99 1.55
C ALA A 35 -3.61 -6.59 0.12
N ARG A 36 -4.17 -5.48 -0.35
CA ARG A 36 -3.88 -4.89 -1.66
C ARG A 36 -3.74 -3.40 -1.47
N TRP A 37 -2.50 -2.94 -1.44
CA TRP A 37 -2.18 -1.53 -1.21
C TRP A 37 -2.09 -0.77 -2.52
N PHE A 38 -2.56 0.47 -2.47
CA PHE A 38 -2.44 1.47 -3.50
C PHE A 38 -1.88 2.73 -2.87
N HIS A 39 -1.25 3.61 -3.65
CA HIS A 39 -0.67 4.84 -3.16
C HIS A 39 -0.92 6.01 -4.11
N ARG A 40 -1.00 7.21 -3.54
CA ARG A 40 -0.84 8.50 -4.20
C ARG A 40 0.08 9.37 -3.32
N PRO A 41 0.56 10.54 -3.77
CA PRO A 41 1.35 11.41 -2.91
C PRO A 41 0.62 11.69 -1.59
N GLY A 42 1.23 11.33 -0.47
CA GLY A 42 0.69 11.54 0.88
C GLY A 42 -0.44 10.61 1.33
N SER A 43 -0.75 9.52 0.61
CA SER A 43 -1.71 8.51 1.13
C SER A 43 -1.48 7.11 0.56
N TYR A 44 -1.71 6.12 1.42
CA TYR A 44 -1.74 4.68 1.16
C TYR A 44 -3.11 4.13 1.50
N GLN A 45 -3.72 3.45 0.54
CA GLN A 45 -5.07 2.91 0.64
C GLN A 45 -5.06 1.39 0.42
N CYS A 46 -5.56 0.63 1.40
CA CYS A 46 -5.78 -0.80 1.26
C CYS A 46 -7.17 -1.09 0.71
N ALA A 47 -7.27 -2.02 -0.24
CA ALA A 47 -8.53 -2.53 -0.80
C ALA A 47 -8.70 -4.04 -0.59
N GLY A 48 -7.98 -4.62 0.37
CA GLY A 48 -7.97 -6.07 0.64
C GLY A 48 -9.08 -6.56 1.57
N CYS A 49 -9.71 -5.66 2.34
CA CYS A 49 -10.80 -5.98 3.26
C CYS A 49 -11.91 -4.91 3.20
N ALA A 50 -13.05 -5.20 3.82
CA ALA A 50 -14.19 -4.28 3.86
C ALA A 50 -13.91 -2.98 4.62
N GLN A 51 -12.92 -2.97 5.52
CA GLN A 51 -12.55 -1.79 6.32
C GLN A 51 -11.84 -0.71 5.51
N GLN A 52 -11.27 -1.06 4.35
CA GLN A 52 -10.67 -0.10 3.42
C GLN A 52 -9.67 0.84 4.13
N CYS A 53 -8.70 0.29 4.85
CA CYS A 53 -7.78 1.05 5.69
C CYS A 53 -6.95 2.07 4.88
N GLU A 54 -6.79 3.28 5.42
CA GLU A 54 -6.01 4.37 4.82
C GLU A 54 -5.00 4.94 5.82
N THR A 55 -3.82 5.32 5.35
CA THR A 55 -2.83 6.09 6.13
C THR A 55 -2.05 7.04 5.24
N ASP A 56 -1.72 8.22 5.77
CA ASP A 56 -0.81 9.20 5.18
C ASP A 56 0.66 8.96 5.56
N SER A 57 0.92 8.08 6.54
CA SER A 57 2.27 7.77 6.99
C SER A 57 2.97 6.83 6.01
N PRO A 58 4.20 7.17 5.56
CA PRO A 58 5.04 6.27 4.79
C PRO A 58 5.69 5.17 5.65
N ASP A 59 5.52 5.21 6.97
CA ASP A 59 6.18 4.27 7.88
C ASP A 59 5.74 2.83 7.61
N GLY A 60 6.73 1.96 7.42
CA GLY A 60 6.50 0.56 7.08
C GLY A 60 6.20 0.31 5.60
N PHE A 61 6.15 1.33 4.74
CA PHE A 61 6.07 1.19 3.29
C PHE A 61 7.46 1.37 2.67
N GLN A 62 8.03 0.28 2.17
CA GLN A 62 9.36 0.29 1.55
C GLN A 62 9.30 -0.10 0.07
N ILE A 63 9.88 0.74 -0.80
CA ILE A 63 10.08 0.40 -2.21
C ILE A 63 11.47 -0.23 -2.39
N PHE A 64 11.58 -1.22 -3.28
CA PHE A 64 12.88 -1.77 -3.64
C PHE A 64 13.66 -0.75 -4.46
N LEU A 65 14.81 -0.34 -3.96
CA LEU A 65 15.81 0.38 -4.76
C LEU A 65 16.56 -0.68 -5.59
N LEU A 66 16.19 -0.83 -6.85
CA LEU A 66 17.03 -1.54 -7.81
C LEU A 66 18.30 -0.70 -8.00
N THR A 67 19.38 -1.02 -7.29
CA THR A 67 20.67 -0.38 -7.48
C THR A 67 21.27 -0.96 -8.75
N ASP A 68 21.18 -0.25 -9.88
CA ASP A 68 21.94 -0.58 -11.09
C ASP A 68 23.43 -0.31 -10.78
N GLN A 69 24.15 -1.37 -10.40
CA GLN A 69 25.60 -1.36 -10.23
C GLN A 69 26.25 -1.41 -11.62
N ARG A 70 26.15 -0.33 -12.41
CA ARG A 70 26.96 -0.12 -13.62
C ARG A 70 28.01 0.94 -13.35
N ASN A 71 29.09 0.51 -12.70
CA ASN A 71 30.46 1.01 -12.89
C ASN A 71 31.36 0.27 -11.89
N ALA A 72 31.90 -0.86 -12.36
CA ALA A 72 33.12 -1.48 -11.84
C ALA A 72 34.01 -1.78 -13.06
#